data_AF-A0A946B197-F1
#
_entry.id   AF-A0A946B197-F1
#
_cell.length_a   1.000
_cell.length_b   1.000
_cell.length_c   1.000
_cell.angle_alpha   90.00
_cell.angle_beta   90.00
_cell.angle_gamma   90.00
#
_symmetry.space_group_name_H-M   'P 1'
#
loop_
_entity.id
_entity.type
_entity.pdbx_description
1 polymer ?
#
loop_
_entity_poly.entity_id
_entity_poly.type
_entity_poly.pdbx_seq_one_letter_code
_entity_poly.pdbx_strand_id
1 'polypeptide(L)'
;MSAFLAPEQAALKAKAREVAQDTVRARAAEVDRTEEYPWDHLETFKDAGFLGMTIPEAYGGQSKTWLDAVVVIEEMAKCCSIAGRIAVETNMG
;
A
#
# COMPACT_ATOMS: atom_id res chain seq x y z
N MET A 1 -16.14 -7.91 -0.01
CA MET A 1 -14.81 -8.32 0.50
C MET A 1 -14.68 -8.22 2.02
N SER A 2 -15.32 -7.27 2.70
CA SER A 2 -15.21 -7.12 4.17
C SER A 2 -15.69 -8.33 5.00
N ALA A 3 -16.62 -9.13 4.49
CA ALA A 3 -17.13 -10.32 5.18
C ALA A 3 -16.13 -11.49 5.31
N PHE A 4 -14.99 -11.44 4.61
CA PHE A 4 -13.99 -12.52 4.58
C PHE A 4 -12.64 -12.12 5.19
N LEU A 5 -12.52 -10.91 5.75
CA LEU A 5 -11.28 -10.44 6.36
C LEU A 5 -11.28 -10.70 7.86
N ALA A 6 -10.14 -11.13 8.39
CA ALA A 6 -9.92 -11.13 9.83
C ALA A 6 -10.01 -9.68 10.37
N PRO A 7 -10.32 -9.46 11.66
CA PRO A 7 -10.40 -8.13 12.24
C PRO A 7 -9.14 -7.27 12.01
N GLU A 8 -7.96 -7.88 12.10
CA GLU A 8 -6.68 -7.21 11.85
C GLU A 8 -6.53 -6.78 10.38
N GLN A 9 -6.96 -7.61 9.44
CA GLN A 9 -6.99 -7.28 8.01
C GLN A 9 -8.01 -6.18 7.70
N ALA A 10 -9.16 -6.18 8.39
CA ALA A 10 -10.14 -5.12 8.25
C ALA A 10 -9.60 -3.78 8.76
N ALA A 11 -8.87 -3.79 9.89
CA ALA A 11 -8.19 -2.61 10.42
C ALA A 11 -7.06 -2.13 9.49
N LEU A 12 -6.26 -3.05 8.96
CA LEU A 12 -5.23 -2.75 7.95
C LEU A 12 -5.85 -2.13 6.70
N LYS A 13 -6.97 -2.66 6.21
CA LYS A 13 -7.72 -2.11 5.08
C LYS A 13 -8.19 -0.69 5.35
N ALA A 14 -8.72 -0.42 6.55
CA ALA A 14 -9.17 0.91 6.94
C ALA A 14 -8.01 1.92 6.95
N LYS A 15 -6.87 1.55 7.54
CA LYS A 15 -5.65 2.38 7.54
C LYS A 15 -5.13 2.62 6.12
N ALA A 16 -5.06 1.57 5.29
CA ALA A 16 -4.61 1.68 3.91
C ALA A 16 -5.54 2.59 3.09
N ARG A 17 -6.86 2.49 3.31
CA ARG A 17 -7.83 3.37 2.67
C ARG A 17 -7.60 4.83 3.02
N GLU A 18 -7.41 5.15 4.29
CA GLU A 18 -7.17 6.53 4.74
C GLU A 18 -5.95 7.12 4.03
N VAL A 19 -4.81 6.43 4.08
CA VAL A 19 -3.58 6.84 3.38
C VAL A 19 -3.80 7.00 1.86
N ALA A 20 -4.53 6.07 1.25
CA ALA A 20 -4.81 6.13 -0.19
C ALA A 20 -5.70 7.33 -0.57
N GLN A 21 -6.74 7.64 0.21
CA GLN A 21 -7.63 8.76 -0.10
C GLN A 21 -6.98 10.11 0.18
N ASP A 22 -6.20 10.22 1.25
CA ASP A 22 -5.64 11.51 1.66
C ASP A 22 -4.39 11.88 0.87
N THR A 23 -3.50 10.91 0.63
CA THR A 23 -2.21 11.16 -0.01
C THR A 23 -2.21 10.76 -1.48
N VAL A 24 -2.58 9.51 -1.78
CA VAL A 24 -2.45 8.96 -3.14
C VAL A 24 -3.42 9.61 -4.11
N ARG A 25 -4.71 9.70 -3.74
CA ARG A 25 -5.73 10.31 -4.60
C ARG A 25 -5.44 11.77 -4.89
N ALA A 26 -4.90 12.53 -3.93
CA ALA A 26 -4.60 13.95 -4.10
C ALA A 26 -3.53 14.20 -5.19
N ARG A 27 -2.52 13.33 -5.29
CA ARG A 27 -1.42 13.44 -6.27
C ARG A 27 -1.69 12.72 -7.59
N ALA A 28 -2.63 11.76 -7.64
CA ALA A 28 -2.78 10.83 -8.77
C ALA A 28 -2.81 11.48 -10.16
N ALA A 29 -3.57 12.58 -10.32
CA ALA A 29 -3.68 13.27 -11.61
C ALA A 29 -2.40 14.02 -12.02
N GLU A 30 -1.63 14.51 -11.05
CA GLU A 30 -0.35 15.15 -11.31
C GLU A 30 0.71 14.12 -11.71
N VAL A 31 0.78 13.01 -10.99
CA VAL A 31 1.71 11.90 -11.28
C VAL A 31 1.47 11.36 -12.69
N ASP A 32 0.21 11.15 -13.07
CA ASP A 32 -0.15 10.71 -14.42
C ASP A 32 0.27 11.70 -15.51
N ARG A 33 0.01 13.00 -15.30
CA ARG A 33 0.33 14.05 -16.27
C ARG A 33 1.83 14.30 -16.44
N THR A 34 2.58 14.20 -15.34
CA THR A 34 4.02 14.54 -15.32
C THR A 34 4.91 13.35 -15.63
N GLU A 35 4.41 12.13 -15.46
CA GLU A 35 5.17 10.88 -15.54
C GLU A 35 6.36 10.82 -14.57
N GLU A 36 6.40 11.72 -13.59
CA GLU A 36 7.42 11.74 -12.55
C GLU A 36 7.13 10.66 -11.51
N TYR A 37 8.19 10.00 -11.04
CA TYR A 37 8.05 8.98 -10.02
C TYR A 37 7.63 9.61 -8.68
N PRO A 38 6.54 9.13 -8.04
CA PRO A 38 6.01 9.73 -6.82
C PRO A 38 6.80 9.27 -5.58
N TRP A 39 7.98 9.85 -5.37
CA TRP A 39 8.84 9.54 -4.22
C TRP A 39 8.17 9.79 -2.87
N ASP A 40 7.29 10.78 -2.80
CA ASP A 40 6.47 11.09 -1.62
C ASP A 40 5.49 9.97 -1.27
N HIS A 41 4.95 9.24 -2.26
CA HIS A 41 4.15 8.05 -1.98
C HIS A 41 4.98 6.96 -1.33
N LEU A 42 6.19 6.73 -1.84
CA LEU A 42 7.11 5.75 -1.25
C LEU A 42 7.44 6.10 0.20
N GLU A 43 7.75 7.37 0.49
CA GLU A 43 8.01 7.83 1.86
C GLU A 43 6.79 7.65 2.76
N THR A 44 5.61 8.04 2.30
CA THR A 44 4.35 7.86 3.03
C THR A 44 4.09 6.38 3.34
N PHE A 45 4.34 5.49 2.39
CA PHE A 45 4.12 4.06 2.57
C PHE A 45 5.12 3.44 3.55
N LYS A 46 6.37 3.90 3.52
CA LYS A 46 7.40 3.52 4.50
C LYS A 46 6.93 3.89 5.91
N ASP A 47 6.50 5.14 6.10
CA ASP A 47 6.06 5.64 7.41
C ASP A 47 4.76 4.98 7.88
N ALA A 48 3.87 4.62 6.95
CA ALA A 48 2.66 3.87 7.23
C ALA A 48 2.90 2.38 7.51
N GLY A 49 4.11 1.86 7.27
CA GLY A 49 4.46 0.45 7.46
C GLY A 49 3.92 -0.48 6.36
N PHE A 50 3.73 0.03 5.15
CA PHE A 50 3.19 -0.72 4.01
C PHE A 50 4.24 -1.34 3.10
N LEU A 51 5.52 -1.12 3.38
CA LEU A 51 6.64 -1.70 2.63
C LEU A 51 7.23 -2.90 3.38
N GLY A 52 7.70 -3.91 2.64
CA GLY A 52 8.40 -5.08 3.21
C GLY A 52 7.56 -5.91 4.17
N MET A 53 6.23 -5.85 4.05
CA MET A 53 5.28 -6.51 4.95
C MET A 53 5.46 -8.03 4.96
N THR A 54 5.71 -8.62 3.81
CA THR A 54 5.84 -10.07 3.59
C THR A 54 7.24 -10.61 3.86
N ILE A 55 8.22 -9.72 4.07
CA ILE A 55 9.59 -10.12 4.38
C ILE A 55 9.62 -10.69 5.80
N PRO A 56 10.31 -11.82 6.05
CA PRO A 56 10.46 -12.35 7.40
C PRO A 56 11.08 -11.35 8.37
N GLU A 57 10.61 -11.34 9.62
CA GLU A 57 11.13 -10.50 10.70
C GLU A 57 12.64 -10.68 10.92
N ALA A 58 13.19 -11.89 10.70
CA ALA A 58 14.62 -12.17 10.78
C ALA A 58 15.48 -11.32 9.81
N TYR A 59 14.86 -10.73 8.79
CA TYR A 59 15.49 -9.83 7.82
C TYR A 59 14.99 -8.38 7.96
N GLY A 60 14.30 -8.05 9.06
CA GLY A 60 13.77 -6.71 9.32
C GLY A 60 12.40 -6.41 8.68
N GLY A 61 11.70 -7.43 8.18
CA GLY A 61 10.33 -7.31 7.68
C GLY A 61 9.26 -7.48 8.76
N GLN A 62 8.03 -7.78 8.34
CA GLN A 62 6.87 -7.88 9.24
C GLN A 62 6.19 -9.25 9.24
N SER A 63 6.71 -10.24 8.50
CA SER A 63 6.16 -11.60 8.38
C SER A 63 4.66 -11.67 8.08
N LYS A 64 4.08 -10.65 7.44
CA LYS A 64 2.66 -10.59 7.07
C LYS A 64 2.37 -11.51 5.89
N THR A 65 1.11 -11.89 5.77
CA THR A 65 0.66 -12.78 4.71
C THR A 65 0.52 -12.05 3.38
N TRP A 66 0.49 -12.80 2.28
CA TRP A 66 0.16 -12.28 0.96
C TRP A 66 -1.20 -11.59 0.91
N LEU A 67 -2.18 -12.08 1.69
CA LEU A 67 -3.49 -11.46 1.77
C LEU A 67 -3.42 -10.07 2.43
N ASP A 68 -2.60 -9.90 3.46
CA ASP A 68 -2.39 -8.59 4.11
C ASP A 68 -1.79 -7.59 3.12
N ALA A 69 -0.82 -8.02 2.31
CA ALA A 69 -0.24 -7.18 1.27
C ALA A 69 -1.27 -6.84 0.17
N VAL A 70 -2.06 -7.81 -0.30
CA VAL A 70 -3.13 -7.57 -1.29
C VAL A 70 -4.16 -6.56 -0.77
N VAL A 71 -4.51 -6.60 0.51
CA VAL A 71 -5.44 -5.64 1.13
C VAL A 71 -4.93 -4.19 0.99
N VAL A 72 -3.62 -3.97 1.19
CA VAL A 72 -3.01 -2.64 1.02
C VAL A 72 -2.94 -2.26 -0.46
N ILE A 73 -2.49 -3.18 -1.32
CA ILE A 73 -2.36 -2.97 -2.76
C ILE A 73 -3.72 -2.58 -3.38
N GLU A 74 -4.81 -3.24 -2.98
CA GLU A 74 -6.17 -2.96 -3.47
C GLU A 74 -6.58 -1.52 -3.17
N GLU A 75 -6.28 -1.00 -1.98
CA GLU A 75 -6.68 0.37 -1.60
C GLU A 75 -5.81 1.43 -2.30
N MET A 76 -4.51 1.17 -2.51
CA MET A 76 -3.64 2.07 -3.27
C MET A 76 -4.06 2.13 -4.75
N ALA A 77 -4.30 0.97 -5.36
CA ALA A 77 -4.65 0.84 -6.78
C ALA A 77 -6.01 1.48 -7.11
N LYS A 78 -6.93 1.61 -6.15
CA LYS A 78 -8.20 2.36 -6.31
C LYS A 78 -8.01 3.86 -6.54
N CYS A 79 -6.84 4.39 -6.18
CA CYS A 79 -6.55 5.82 -6.27
C CYS A 79 -5.50 6.12 -7.36
N CYS A 80 -4.45 5.30 -7.46
CA CYS A 80 -3.43 5.43 -8.49
C CYS A 80 -2.79 4.06 -8.79
N SER A 81 -2.68 3.70 -10.07
CA SER A 81 -2.07 2.43 -10.49
C SER A 81 -0.58 2.35 -10.13
N ILE A 82 0.17 3.46 -10.24
CA ILE A 82 1.59 3.54 -9.86
C ILE A 82 1.78 3.33 -8.37
N ALA A 83 0.92 3.92 -7.53
CA ALA A 83 0.93 3.67 -6.09
C ALA A 83 0.67 2.19 -5.76
N GLY A 84 -0.31 1.58 -6.45
CA GLY A 84 -0.53 0.13 -6.36
C GLY A 84 0.71 -0.67 -6.75
N ARG A 85 1.42 -0.28 -7.82
CA ARG A 85 2.67 -0.90 -8.27
C ARG A 85 3.76 -0.83 -7.19
N ILE A 86 3.95 0.33 -6.55
CA ILE A 86 4.93 0.47 -5.45
C ILE A 86 4.63 -0.54 -4.33
N ALA A 87 3.37 -0.66 -3.92
CA ALA A 87 2.96 -1.60 -2.89
C ALA A 87 3.13 -3.06 -3.34
N VAL A 88 2.95 -3.40 -4.62
CA VAL A 88 3.25 -4.74 -5.15
C VAL A 88 4.74 -5.03 -5.05
N GLU A 89 5.59 -4.21 -5.67
CA GLU A 89 7.02 -4.51 -5.84
C GLU A 89 7.75 -4.60 -4.49
N THR A 90 7.33 -3.79 -3.50
CA THR A 90 7.92 -3.78 -2.15
C THR A 90 7.46 -4.93 -1.26
N ASN A 91 6.49 -5.73 -1.70
CA ASN A 91 5.95 -6.86 -0.94
C ASN A 91 6.01 -8.18 -1.72
N MET A 92 5.97 -8.17 -3.05
CA MET A 92 5.81 -9.38 -3.87
C MET A 92 6.91 -9.58 -4.92
N GLY A 93 7.70 -8.55 -5.22
CA GLY A 93 8.48 -8.48 -6.46
C GLY A 93 7.57 -8.34 -7.66
#